data_AF-A0A818I278-F1
#
_entry.id   AF-A0A818I278-F1
#
_cell.length_a   1.000
_cell.length_b   1.000
_cell.length_c   1.000
_cell.angle_alpha   90.00
_cell.angle_beta   90.00
_cell.angle_gamma   90.00
#
_symmetry.space_group_name_H-M   'P 1'
#
loop_
_entity.id
_entity.type
_entity.pdbx_description
1 polymer ?
#
loop_
_entity_poly.entity_id
_entity_poly.type
_entity_poly.pdbx_seq_one_letter_code
_entity_poly.pdbx_strand_id
1 'polypeptide(L)'
;MKQGATLPVLFANGRSYSNTSLGRATSNVSLSSSIRQVFLANSCLKNAVQYRLPLKKLKPEPWQRLFYVKKQQELTIKQNNSNPDSLINKDLFASFNEHSNFDENSQCSSLPGPMQGHLDHVYEQMNEITLQLAEERLKHKQTQIKAEEILFNQLQDQEKRFQELQKHQLLDHKKKLKEQEKKFLELLNEKQMQCLKREEQLRTELEFVKQSFHTYKVALKKENDEKLPMKLPEVLRTMKKEQPKKKEDIDRKIHEAVMNERKNISFRQQNEIEEIQKQHKKEIETLQKTVADTAVDREHIESLSKNLTSTKLELVETKERAVKLATKLNDLKIQHNETIREFNEYRLRSNEKTKQP
;
A
#
# COMPACT_ATOMS: atom_id res chain seq x y z
N MET A 1 64.37 -19.63 -3.34
CA MET A 1 63.74 -20.94 -3.09
C MET A 1 63.75 -21.23 -1.60
N LYS A 2 62.60 -21.09 -0.93
CA LYS A 2 62.13 -21.96 0.16
C LYS A 2 60.71 -21.51 0.52
N GLN A 3 59.83 -22.48 0.49
CA GLN A 3 58.39 -22.38 0.63
C GLN A 3 57.99 -22.35 2.11
N GLY A 4 56.76 -21.88 2.36
CA GLY A 4 55.92 -22.40 3.43
C GLY A 4 55.76 -21.46 4.63
N ALA A 5 54.56 -20.93 4.81
CA ALA A 5 53.62 -21.51 5.78
C ALA A 5 52.33 -20.67 5.81
N THR A 6 51.27 -21.32 5.33
CA THR A 6 49.87 -20.91 5.44
C THR A 6 49.39 -21.17 6.86
N LEU A 7 48.69 -20.22 7.49
CA LEU A 7 47.84 -20.48 8.65
C LEU A 7 46.48 -19.78 8.44
N PRO A 8 45.35 -20.48 8.61
CA PRO A 8 44.03 -19.89 8.63
C PRO A 8 43.60 -19.57 10.07
N VAL A 9 43.00 -18.41 10.30
CA VAL A 9 42.27 -18.13 11.54
C VAL A 9 40.81 -17.85 11.17
N LEU A 10 39.97 -18.83 11.49
CA LEU A 10 38.53 -18.70 11.62
C LEU A 10 38.24 -18.16 13.02
N PHE A 11 37.51 -17.05 13.12
CA PHE A 11 36.62 -16.81 14.25
C PHE A 11 35.33 -16.16 13.78
N ALA A 12 34.26 -16.67 14.36
CA ALA A 12 32.87 -16.47 14.00
C ALA A 12 32.24 -15.23 14.67
N ASN A 13 31.11 -14.82 14.08
CA ASN A 13 29.91 -14.27 14.71
C ASN A 13 30.04 -13.09 15.70
N GLY A 14 29.62 -11.91 15.22
CA GLY A 14 29.15 -10.82 16.05
C GLY A 14 28.01 -10.09 15.35
N ARG A 15 26.75 -10.50 15.63
CA ARG A 15 25.56 -9.68 15.35
C ARG A 15 25.57 -8.48 16.28
N SER A 16 25.43 -7.27 15.74
CA SER A 16 24.87 -6.15 16.50
C SER A 16 23.93 -5.36 15.60
N TYR A 17 22.70 -5.20 16.10
CA TYR A 17 21.69 -4.31 15.55
C TYR A 17 22.02 -2.89 16.03
N SER A 18 22.00 -1.93 15.12
CA SER A 18 21.60 -0.56 15.47
C SER A 18 20.94 0.11 14.27
N ASN A 19 19.70 0.54 14.51
CA ASN A 19 18.95 1.44 13.67
C ASN A 19 19.63 2.82 13.69
N THR A 20 19.80 3.44 12.52
CA THR A 20 19.57 4.89 12.37
C THR A 20 19.17 5.22 10.94
N SER A 21 18.05 5.90 10.88
CA SER A 21 17.40 6.59 9.77
C SER A 21 18.27 7.59 9.02
N LEU A 22 18.08 7.67 7.70
CA LEU A 22 18.04 8.84 6.77
C LEU A 22 18.40 8.25 5.40
N GLY A 23 17.62 8.34 4.34
CA GLY A 23 16.98 9.53 3.79
C GLY A 23 17.12 9.41 2.26
N ARG A 24 15.98 9.32 1.58
CA ARG A 24 15.70 9.47 0.14
C ARG A 24 16.85 9.97 -0.75
N ALA A 25 17.07 9.29 -1.88
CA ALA A 25 16.52 9.71 -3.19
C ALA A 25 17.17 8.90 -4.32
N THR A 26 16.48 7.88 -4.83
CA THR A 26 16.74 7.37 -6.18
C THR A 26 15.53 7.68 -7.04
N SER A 27 15.78 8.55 -8.02
CA SER A 27 14.86 8.92 -9.08
C SER A 27 14.63 7.74 -10.02
N ASN A 28 13.53 7.01 -9.81
CA ASN A 28 12.98 6.12 -10.83
C ASN A 28 11.93 6.89 -11.64
N VAL A 29 12.32 7.25 -12.86
CA VAL A 29 11.44 7.80 -13.89
C VAL A 29 10.42 6.72 -14.27
N SER A 30 9.19 6.92 -13.81
CA SER A 30 8.01 6.15 -14.21
C SER A 30 7.63 6.51 -15.65
N LEU A 31 8.14 5.73 -16.61
CA LEU A 31 7.65 5.66 -17.98
C LEU A 31 7.17 4.23 -18.25
N SER A 32 5.98 3.85 -17.78
CA SER A 32 5.27 2.69 -18.38
C SER A 32 3.79 2.53 -18.01
N SER A 33 3.10 3.53 -17.44
CA SER A 33 1.68 3.37 -17.11
C SER A 33 0.72 3.44 -18.32
N SER A 34 1.14 3.99 -19.46
CA SER A 34 0.23 4.24 -20.59
C SER A 34 0.22 3.15 -21.67
N ILE A 35 1.25 2.30 -21.74
CA ILE A 35 1.34 1.24 -22.77
C ILE A 35 0.71 -0.08 -22.27
N ARG A 36 0.69 -0.31 -20.95
CA ARG A 36 0.02 -1.48 -20.35
C ARG A 36 -1.52 -1.39 -20.36
N GLN A 37 -2.10 -0.19 -20.41
CA GLN A 37 -3.56 -0.04 -20.48
C GLN A 37 -4.14 -0.29 -21.88
N VAL A 38 -3.36 -0.13 -22.95
CA VAL A 38 -3.82 -0.41 -24.32
C VAL A 38 -3.77 -1.91 -24.64
N PHE A 39 -2.83 -2.67 -24.04
CA PHE A 39 -2.74 -4.12 -24.26
C PHE A 39 -3.79 -4.94 -23.49
N LEU A 40 -4.28 -4.44 -22.35
CA LEU A 40 -5.37 -5.07 -21.59
C LEU A 40 -6.75 -4.81 -22.20
N ALA A 41 -6.93 -3.75 -23.02
CA ALA A 41 -8.18 -3.50 -23.72
C ALA A 41 -8.37 -4.43 -24.95
N ASN A 42 -7.29 -4.84 -25.61
CA ASN A 42 -7.35 -5.69 -26.82
C ASN A 42 -7.37 -7.21 -26.54
N SER A 43 -7.16 -7.64 -25.29
CA SER A 43 -7.21 -9.05 -24.91
C SER A 43 -8.56 -9.49 -24.31
N CYS A 44 -9.48 -8.56 -24.04
CA CYS A 44 -10.85 -8.87 -23.60
C CYS A 44 -11.85 -9.10 -24.74
N LEU A 45 -11.48 -8.91 -26.01
CA LEU A 45 -12.39 -9.00 -27.16
C LEU A 45 -12.37 -10.36 -27.91
N LYS A 46 -11.56 -11.34 -27.49
CA LYS A 46 -11.46 -12.65 -28.19
C LYS A 46 -11.98 -13.88 -27.43
N ASN A 47 -12.50 -13.74 -26.21
CA ASN A 47 -13.03 -14.87 -25.43
C ASN A 47 -14.53 -14.77 -25.06
N ALA A 48 -15.31 -13.94 -25.75
CA ALA A 48 -16.73 -13.72 -25.44
C ALA A 48 -17.71 -14.60 -26.26
N VAL A 49 -17.36 -15.85 -26.59
CA VAL A 49 -18.25 -16.77 -27.35
C VAL A 49 -18.62 -18.06 -26.58
N GLN A 50 -18.23 -18.23 -25.31
CA GLN A 50 -18.53 -19.47 -24.58
C GLN A 50 -19.07 -19.28 -23.16
N TYR A 51 -20.05 -18.39 -22.99
CA TYR A 51 -20.95 -18.43 -21.85
C TYR A 51 -22.40 -18.52 -22.34
N ARG A 52 -22.88 -19.76 -22.56
CA ARG A 52 -24.33 -20.04 -22.55
C ARG A 52 -24.84 -19.76 -21.14
N LEU A 53 -25.27 -18.53 -20.90
CA LEU A 53 -26.09 -18.19 -19.74
C LEU A 53 -27.34 -19.10 -19.76
N PRO A 54 -27.74 -19.74 -18.64
CA PRO A 54 -29.06 -20.32 -18.55
C PRO A 54 -30.04 -19.14 -18.65
N LEU A 55 -30.78 -19.06 -19.76
CA LEU A 55 -31.87 -18.11 -19.91
C LEU A 55 -32.84 -18.37 -18.76
N LYS A 56 -32.79 -17.52 -17.71
CA LYS A 56 -33.88 -17.41 -16.75
C LYS A 56 -35.13 -17.22 -17.58
N LYS A 57 -36.08 -18.16 -17.49
CA LYS A 57 -37.38 -18.06 -18.13
C LYS A 57 -37.99 -16.73 -17.70
N LEU A 58 -37.92 -15.73 -18.58
CA LEU A 58 -38.56 -14.44 -18.38
C LEU A 58 -40.04 -14.74 -18.14
N LYS A 59 -40.59 -14.25 -17.01
CA LYS A 59 -42.03 -14.30 -16.79
C LYS A 59 -42.67 -13.63 -18.01
N PRO A 60 -43.58 -14.30 -18.73
CA PRO A 60 -44.21 -13.70 -19.89
C PRO A 60 -44.92 -12.43 -19.44
N GLU A 61 -44.69 -11.37 -20.23
CA GLU A 61 -45.33 -10.06 -20.09
C GLU A 61 -46.86 -10.24 -20.01
N PRO A 62 -47.59 -9.41 -19.25
CA PRO A 62 -49.02 -9.59 -19.03
C PRO A 62 -49.85 -9.77 -20.32
N TRP A 63 -49.47 -9.10 -21.41
CA TRP A 63 -50.14 -9.22 -22.71
C TRP A 63 -49.88 -10.56 -23.42
N GLN A 64 -48.75 -11.23 -23.16
CA GLN A 64 -48.45 -12.56 -23.72
C GLN A 64 -49.29 -13.67 -23.05
N ARG A 65 -49.73 -13.46 -21.80
CA ARG A 65 -50.66 -14.37 -21.12
C ARG A 65 -52.06 -14.34 -21.73
N LEU A 66 -52.51 -13.18 -22.21
CA LEU A 66 -53.81 -13.03 -22.87
C LEU A 66 -53.88 -13.81 -24.19
N PHE A 67 -52.78 -13.86 -24.95
CA PHE A 67 -52.70 -14.67 -26.17
C PHE A 67 -52.73 -16.19 -25.86
N TYR A 68 -52.10 -16.62 -24.77
CA TYR A 68 -52.13 -18.03 -24.35
C TYR A 68 -53.53 -18.46 -23.86
N VAL A 69 -54.23 -17.60 -23.10
CA VAL A 69 -55.60 -17.87 -22.64
C VAL A 69 -56.58 -17.89 -23.81
N LYS A 70 -56.46 -16.95 -24.76
CA LYS A 70 -57.30 -16.91 -25.97
C LYS A 70 -57.10 -18.14 -26.85
N LYS A 71 -55.85 -18.58 -27.04
CA LYS A 71 -55.53 -19.78 -27.83
C LYS A 71 -55.99 -21.07 -27.13
N GLN A 72 -56.04 -21.11 -25.80
CA GLN A 72 -56.63 -22.24 -25.06
C GLN A 72 -58.17 -22.22 -25.07
N GLN A 73 -58.81 -21.05 -25.04
CA GLN A 73 -60.26 -20.92 -25.20
C GLN A 73 -60.73 -21.31 -26.61
N GLU A 74 -59.99 -20.96 -27.66
CA GLU A 74 -60.28 -21.40 -29.04
C GLU A 74 -60.16 -22.92 -29.22
N LEU A 75 -59.33 -23.60 -28.41
CA LEU A 75 -59.24 -25.06 -28.40
C LEU A 75 -60.38 -25.72 -27.62
N THR A 76 -60.93 -25.07 -26.58
CA THR A 76 -62.09 -25.58 -25.83
C THR A 76 -63.41 -25.38 -26.61
N ILE A 77 -63.53 -24.30 -27.38
CA ILE A 77 -64.70 -24.05 -28.24
C ILE A 77 -64.78 -25.08 -29.38
N LYS A 78 -63.65 -25.60 -29.88
CA LYS A 78 -63.64 -26.64 -30.91
C LYS A 78 -63.94 -28.05 -30.39
N GLN A 79 -63.89 -28.30 -29.09
CA GLN A 79 -64.24 -29.60 -28.49
C GLN A 79 -65.68 -29.67 -27.94
N ASN A 80 -66.36 -28.54 -27.79
CA ASN A 80 -67.73 -28.48 -27.25
C ASN A 80 -68.84 -28.34 -28.30
N ASN A 81 -68.51 -28.38 -29.60
CA ASN A 81 -69.49 -28.28 -30.71
C ASN A 81 -69.84 -29.63 -31.36
N SER A 82 -69.70 -30.74 -30.64
CA SER A 82 -70.25 -32.04 -31.06
C SER A 82 -71.48 -32.39 -30.22
N ASN A 83 -72.63 -31.82 -30.63
CA ASN A 83 -74.04 -32.15 -30.28
C ASN A 83 -74.44 -32.25 -28.80
N PRO A 84 -75.60 -31.68 -28.39
CA PRO A 84 -76.89 -32.27 -28.76
C PRO A 84 -78.08 -31.30 -28.95
N ASP A 85 -79.03 -31.77 -29.76
CA ASP A 85 -80.51 -31.64 -29.66
C ASP A 85 -81.19 -30.34 -29.22
N SER A 86 -81.99 -29.78 -30.14
CA SER A 86 -83.43 -29.55 -29.89
C SER A 86 -84.15 -29.58 -31.24
N LEU A 87 -84.98 -30.58 -31.58
CA LEU A 87 -86.31 -30.89 -31.02
C LEU A 87 -87.19 -29.65 -30.91
N ILE A 88 -87.62 -29.09 -32.05
CA ILE A 88 -88.86 -28.32 -32.14
C ILE A 88 -89.61 -28.72 -33.42
N ASN A 89 -90.64 -29.54 -33.22
CA ASN A 89 -91.89 -29.65 -33.99
C ASN A 89 -91.80 -29.83 -35.52
N LYS A 90 -91.55 -31.07 -35.96
CA LYS A 90 -92.06 -31.56 -37.26
C LYS A 90 -93.24 -32.56 -37.13
N ASP A 91 -93.52 -33.06 -35.93
CA ASP A 91 -94.53 -34.11 -35.70
C ASP A 91 -95.92 -33.60 -35.28
N LEU A 92 -96.15 -32.27 -35.30
CA LEU A 92 -97.44 -31.67 -34.91
C LEU A 92 -98.32 -31.27 -36.11
N PHE A 93 -97.84 -31.44 -37.35
CA PHE A 93 -98.58 -31.12 -38.57
C PHE A 93 -98.83 -32.32 -39.50
N ALA A 94 -98.34 -33.51 -39.15
CA ALA A 94 -98.59 -34.74 -39.91
C ALA A 94 -99.94 -35.41 -39.60
N SER A 95 -100.63 -35.00 -38.52
CA SER A 95 -101.87 -35.62 -38.02
C SER A 95 -103.17 -34.92 -38.44
N PHE A 96 -103.11 -33.93 -39.35
CA PHE A 96 -104.29 -33.19 -39.81
C PHE A 96 -104.70 -33.46 -41.27
N ASN A 97 -104.03 -34.39 -41.96
CA ASN A 97 -104.31 -34.69 -43.37
C ASN A 97 -104.93 -36.08 -43.65
N GLU A 98 -105.38 -36.81 -42.61
CA GLU A 98 -105.95 -38.17 -42.76
C GLU A 98 -107.49 -38.27 -42.69
N HIS A 99 -108.23 -37.16 -42.61
CA HIS A 99 -109.71 -37.21 -42.63
C HIS A 99 -110.33 -36.21 -43.60
N SER A 100 -110.47 -36.61 -44.86
CA SER A 100 -111.63 -36.28 -45.73
C SER A 100 -111.54 -37.01 -47.08
N ASN A 101 -111.46 -38.33 -47.03
CA ASN A 101 -112.17 -39.14 -48.03
C ASN A 101 -113.65 -39.09 -47.61
N PHE A 102 -114.42 -38.19 -48.21
CA PHE A 102 -115.87 -38.32 -48.25
C PHE A 102 -116.24 -38.72 -49.68
N ASP A 103 -116.30 -40.03 -49.86
CA ASP A 103 -117.03 -40.67 -50.92
C ASP A 103 -118.50 -40.25 -50.89
N GLU A 104 -119.05 -40.21 -52.10
CA GLU A 104 -120.42 -40.56 -52.44
C GLU A 104 -121.57 -39.61 -52.09
N ASN A 105 -122.26 -39.23 -53.18
CA ASN A 105 -123.66 -39.60 -53.38
C ASN A 105 -124.50 -39.69 -52.10
N SER A 106 -125.19 -38.61 -51.78
CA SER A 106 -126.40 -38.68 -50.97
C SER A 106 -127.34 -37.55 -51.37
N GLN A 107 -128.19 -37.86 -52.36
CA GLN A 107 -129.52 -37.28 -52.43
C GLN A 107 -130.20 -37.58 -51.09
N CYS A 108 -130.28 -36.60 -50.20
CA CYS A 108 -131.12 -36.67 -49.01
C CYS A 108 -132.15 -35.56 -49.09
N SER A 109 -133.34 -36.00 -49.49
CA SER A 109 -134.60 -35.30 -49.40
C SER A 109 -134.78 -34.63 -48.03
N SER A 110 -135.00 -33.31 -48.06
CA SER A 110 -135.72 -32.53 -47.05
C SER A 110 -135.29 -32.71 -45.59
N LEU A 111 -134.22 -32.01 -45.18
CA LEU A 111 -134.09 -31.55 -43.80
C LEU A 111 -134.86 -30.23 -43.60
N PRO A 112 -135.43 -29.96 -42.40
CA PRO A 112 -136.27 -28.79 -42.15
C PRO A 112 -135.45 -27.49 -42.27
N GLY A 113 -136.00 -26.52 -43.00
CA GLY A 113 -135.38 -25.21 -43.30
C GLY A 113 -134.69 -24.45 -42.15
N PRO A 114 -135.09 -24.56 -40.86
CA PRO A 114 -134.40 -23.85 -39.78
C PRO A 114 -133.01 -24.42 -39.44
N MET A 115 -132.79 -25.73 -39.55
CA MET A 115 -131.50 -26.35 -39.20
C MET A 115 -130.45 -26.14 -40.30
N GLN A 116 -130.86 -26.10 -41.57
CA GLN A 116 -129.98 -25.79 -42.69
C GLN A 116 -129.41 -24.37 -42.55
N GLY A 117 -130.25 -23.38 -42.24
CA GLY A 117 -129.80 -22.00 -42.03
C GLY A 117 -128.86 -21.83 -40.82
N HIS A 118 -128.98 -22.68 -39.79
CA HIS A 118 -128.06 -22.66 -38.65
C HIS A 118 -126.71 -23.29 -39.00
N LEU A 119 -126.70 -24.39 -39.78
CA LEU A 119 -125.47 -24.97 -40.31
C LEU A 119 -124.77 -23.99 -41.26
N ASP A 120 -125.51 -23.36 -42.18
CA ASP A 120 -124.98 -22.35 -43.09
C ASP A 120 -124.35 -21.18 -42.31
N HIS A 121 -124.99 -20.73 -41.23
CA HIS A 121 -124.45 -19.69 -40.34
C HIS A 121 -123.18 -20.14 -39.60
N VAL A 122 -123.12 -21.38 -39.10
CA VAL A 122 -121.90 -21.92 -38.47
C VAL A 122 -120.77 -22.09 -39.49
N TYR A 123 -121.08 -22.50 -40.72
CA TYR A 123 -120.11 -22.56 -41.82
C TYR A 123 -119.61 -21.16 -42.21
N GLU A 124 -120.48 -20.15 -42.22
CA GLU A 124 -120.12 -18.76 -42.47
C GLU A 124 -119.22 -18.20 -41.36
N GLN A 125 -119.55 -18.44 -40.09
CA GLN A 125 -118.71 -18.06 -38.93
C GLN A 125 -117.36 -18.80 -38.94
N MET A 126 -117.34 -20.09 -39.28
CA MET A 126 -116.09 -20.86 -39.39
C MET A 126 -115.21 -20.33 -40.52
N ASN A 127 -115.81 -19.96 -41.65
CA ASN A 127 -115.09 -19.32 -42.76
C ASN A 127 -114.55 -17.94 -42.37
N GLU A 128 -115.34 -17.13 -41.65
CA GLU A 128 -114.90 -15.83 -41.14
C GLU A 128 -113.74 -15.95 -40.15
N ILE A 129 -113.83 -16.87 -39.18
CA ILE A 129 -112.73 -17.13 -38.23
C ILE A 129 -111.49 -17.65 -38.96
N THR A 130 -111.67 -18.53 -39.95
CA THR A 130 -110.56 -19.04 -40.78
C THR A 130 -109.90 -17.91 -41.58
N LEU A 131 -110.69 -16.98 -42.11
CA LEU A 131 -110.20 -15.79 -42.82
C LEU A 131 -109.44 -14.86 -41.87
N GLN A 132 -110.00 -14.54 -40.69
CA GLN A 132 -109.32 -13.70 -39.69
C GLN A 132 -108.01 -14.34 -39.20
N LEU A 133 -107.98 -15.66 -38.98
CA LEU A 133 -106.76 -16.37 -38.61
C LEU A 133 -105.72 -16.32 -39.75
N ALA A 134 -106.15 -16.43 -41.01
CA ALA A 134 -105.27 -16.27 -42.17
C ALA A 134 -104.73 -14.85 -42.28
N GLU A 135 -105.56 -13.83 -42.04
CA GLU A 135 -105.15 -12.42 -42.00
C GLU A 135 -104.16 -12.13 -40.87
N GLU A 136 -104.40 -12.60 -39.65
CA GLU A 136 -103.48 -12.43 -38.52
C GLU A 136 -102.16 -13.18 -38.75
N ARG A 137 -102.19 -14.39 -39.32
CA ARG A 137 -100.97 -15.10 -39.73
C ARG A 137 -100.19 -14.32 -40.79
N LEU A 138 -100.88 -13.70 -41.74
CA LEU A 138 -100.26 -12.88 -42.78
C LEU A 138 -99.66 -11.59 -42.19
N LYS A 139 -100.35 -10.91 -41.27
CA LYS A 139 -99.83 -9.74 -40.54
C LYS A 139 -98.63 -10.09 -39.65
N HIS A 140 -98.67 -11.22 -38.95
CA HIS A 140 -97.55 -11.70 -38.14
C HIS A 140 -96.33 -11.99 -39.02
N LYS A 141 -96.54 -12.69 -40.15
CA LYS A 141 -95.46 -12.97 -41.12
C LYS A 141 -94.87 -11.67 -41.68
N GLN A 142 -95.69 -10.69 -42.01
CA GLN A 142 -95.20 -9.36 -42.44
C GLN A 142 -94.41 -8.64 -41.35
N THR A 143 -94.86 -8.71 -40.10
CA THR A 143 -94.17 -8.11 -38.95
C THR A 143 -92.83 -8.77 -38.69
N GLN A 144 -92.77 -10.10 -38.79
CA GLN A 144 -91.53 -10.86 -38.69
C GLN A 144 -90.53 -10.47 -39.78
N ILE A 145 -90.98 -10.40 -41.06
CA ILE A 145 -90.13 -9.98 -42.18
C ILE A 145 -89.59 -8.56 -41.94
N LYS A 146 -90.43 -7.63 -41.48
CA LYS A 146 -89.98 -6.26 -41.15
C LYS A 146 -88.96 -6.23 -40.01
N ALA A 147 -89.15 -7.04 -38.96
CA ALA A 147 -88.20 -7.13 -37.86
C ALA A 147 -86.86 -7.73 -38.32
N GLU A 148 -86.89 -8.76 -39.16
CA GLU A 148 -85.71 -9.37 -39.78
C GLU A 148 -84.97 -8.35 -40.66
N GLU A 149 -85.69 -7.55 -41.45
CA GLU A 149 -85.11 -6.50 -42.28
C GLU A 149 -84.43 -5.40 -41.43
N ILE A 150 -85.07 -4.96 -40.33
CA ILE A 150 -84.48 -3.98 -39.41
C ILE A 150 -83.20 -4.53 -38.77
N LEU A 151 -83.22 -5.78 -38.29
CA LEU A 151 -82.05 -6.42 -37.70
C LEU A 151 -80.92 -6.61 -38.73
N PHE A 152 -81.27 -7.01 -39.95
CA PHE A 152 -80.32 -7.15 -41.04
C PHE A 152 -79.65 -5.82 -41.38
N ASN A 153 -80.42 -4.74 -41.48
CA ASN A 153 -79.88 -3.39 -41.71
C ASN A 153 -78.98 -2.92 -40.56
N GLN A 154 -79.36 -3.18 -39.31
CA GLN A 154 -78.52 -2.87 -38.14
C GLN A 154 -77.20 -3.65 -38.16
N LEU A 155 -77.24 -4.94 -38.51
CA LEU A 155 -76.04 -5.77 -38.66
C LEU A 155 -75.13 -5.24 -39.77
N GLN A 156 -75.70 -4.88 -40.94
CA GLN A 156 -74.93 -4.28 -42.03
C GLN A 156 -74.28 -2.95 -41.63
N ASP A 157 -74.99 -2.10 -40.88
CA ASP A 157 -74.45 -0.82 -40.42
C ASP A 157 -73.34 -1.01 -39.37
N GLN A 158 -73.47 -1.99 -38.47
CA GLN A 158 -72.40 -2.35 -37.54
C GLN A 158 -71.18 -2.91 -38.28
N GLU A 159 -71.38 -3.76 -39.29
CA GLU A 159 -70.30 -4.30 -40.09
C GLU A 159 -69.56 -3.19 -40.85
N LYS A 160 -70.27 -2.26 -41.48
CA LYS A 160 -69.67 -1.09 -42.15
C LYS A 160 -68.83 -0.27 -41.17
N ARG A 161 -69.36 0.06 -39.99
CA ARG A 161 -68.62 0.81 -38.96
C ARG A 161 -67.36 0.07 -38.51
N PHE A 162 -67.44 -1.25 -38.38
CA PHE A 162 -66.29 -2.07 -37.99
C PHE A 162 -65.21 -2.08 -39.08
N GLN A 163 -65.61 -2.23 -40.35
CA GLN A 163 -64.69 -2.16 -41.49
C GLN A 163 -64.01 -0.77 -41.61
N GLU A 164 -64.77 0.30 -41.41
CA GLU A 164 -64.24 1.67 -41.38
C GLU A 164 -63.24 1.89 -40.24
N LEU A 165 -63.56 1.41 -39.04
CA LEU A 165 -62.68 1.48 -37.88
C LEU A 165 -61.37 0.71 -38.13
N GLN A 166 -61.44 -0.49 -38.69
CA GLN A 166 -60.25 -1.26 -39.07
C GLN A 166 -59.39 -0.51 -40.09
N LYS A 167 -60.02 0.09 -41.11
CA LYS A 167 -59.33 0.88 -42.12
C LYS A 167 -58.63 2.11 -41.50
N HIS A 168 -59.30 2.81 -40.58
CA HIS A 168 -58.72 3.94 -39.86
C HIS A 168 -57.52 3.50 -39.01
N GLN A 169 -57.65 2.42 -38.24
CA GLN A 169 -56.56 1.88 -37.42
C GLN A 169 -55.35 1.49 -38.28
N LEU A 170 -55.56 0.81 -39.41
CA LEU A 170 -54.49 0.44 -40.34
C LEU A 170 -53.77 1.68 -40.89
N LEU A 171 -54.51 2.74 -41.23
CA LEU A 171 -53.93 3.99 -41.70
C LEU A 171 -53.11 4.69 -40.61
N ASP A 172 -53.61 4.74 -39.38
CA ASP A 172 -52.87 5.33 -38.25
C ASP A 172 -51.61 4.55 -37.91
N HIS A 173 -51.67 3.21 -37.91
CA HIS A 173 -50.49 2.37 -37.71
C HIS A 173 -49.46 2.60 -38.82
N LYS A 174 -49.90 2.70 -40.08
CA LYS A 174 -49.01 3.00 -41.20
C LYS A 174 -48.35 4.38 -41.08
N LYS A 175 -49.08 5.39 -40.61
CA LYS A 175 -48.52 6.73 -40.33
C LYS A 175 -47.48 6.68 -39.22
N LYS A 176 -47.81 6.06 -38.08
CA LYS A 176 -46.88 5.89 -36.95
C LYS A 176 -45.60 5.16 -37.34
N LEU A 177 -45.71 4.12 -38.18
CA LEU A 177 -44.56 3.36 -38.66
C LEU A 177 -43.65 4.22 -39.54
N LYS A 178 -44.21 5.00 -40.47
CA LYS A 178 -43.45 5.96 -41.28
C LYS A 178 -42.78 7.05 -40.44
N GLU A 179 -43.45 7.55 -39.40
CA GLU A 179 -42.87 8.53 -38.48
C GLU A 179 -41.70 7.93 -37.68
N GLN A 180 -41.81 6.68 -37.25
CA GLN A 180 -40.72 5.97 -36.58
C GLN A 180 -39.54 5.75 -37.53
N GLU A 181 -39.78 5.27 -38.75
CA GLU A 181 -38.75 5.10 -39.77
C GLU A 181 -38.00 6.42 -40.05
N LYS A 182 -38.75 7.52 -40.18
CA LYS A 182 -38.16 8.85 -40.36
C LYS A 182 -37.28 9.26 -39.18
N LYS A 183 -37.76 9.09 -37.95
CA LYS A 183 -36.98 9.40 -36.73
C LYS A 183 -35.71 8.54 -36.63
N PHE A 184 -35.80 7.26 -36.98
CA PHE A 184 -34.64 6.38 -36.99
C PHE A 184 -33.60 6.80 -38.04
N LEU A 185 -34.05 7.21 -39.23
CA LEU A 185 -33.15 7.69 -40.28
C LEU A 185 -32.47 9.02 -39.89
N GLU A 186 -33.21 9.95 -39.28
CA GLU A 186 -32.66 11.20 -38.75
C GLU A 186 -31.61 10.93 -37.66
N LEU A 187 -31.89 10.02 -36.72
CA LEU A 187 -30.96 9.62 -35.67
C LEU A 187 -29.70 8.96 -36.25
N LEU A 188 -29.85 8.10 -37.26
CA LEU A 188 -28.73 7.44 -37.92
C LEU A 188 -27.81 8.47 -38.59
N ASN A 189 -28.39 9.42 -39.32
CA ASN A 189 -27.66 10.50 -39.98
C ASN A 189 -26.94 11.39 -38.96
N GLU A 190 -27.61 11.75 -37.85
CA GLU A 190 -26.99 12.51 -36.77
C GLU A 190 -25.78 11.78 -36.18
N LYS A 191 -25.92 10.47 -35.91
CA LYS A 191 -24.82 9.64 -35.40
C LYS A 191 -23.67 9.52 -36.38
N GLN A 192 -23.97 9.36 -37.67
CA GLN A 192 -22.94 9.34 -38.71
C GLN A 192 -22.17 10.67 -38.77
N MET A 193 -22.88 11.81 -38.71
CA MET A 193 -22.24 13.13 -38.68
C MET A 193 -21.39 13.35 -37.42
N GLN A 194 -21.87 12.89 -36.25
CA GLN A 194 -21.09 12.93 -35.00
C GLN A 194 -19.81 12.10 -35.10
N CYS A 195 -19.88 10.90 -35.68
CA CYS A 195 -18.72 10.04 -35.91
C CYS A 195 -17.70 10.68 -36.86
N LEU A 196 -18.15 11.25 -37.99
CA LEU A 196 -17.27 11.93 -38.94
C LEU A 196 -16.57 13.14 -38.32
N LYS A 197 -17.31 13.96 -37.56
CA LYS A 197 -16.73 15.10 -36.83
C LYS A 197 -15.68 14.67 -35.81
N ARG A 198 -15.93 13.57 -35.09
CA ARG A 198 -14.97 13.02 -34.12
C ARG A 198 -13.73 12.47 -34.83
N GLU A 199 -13.90 11.80 -35.97
CA GLU A 199 -12.78 11.30 -36.78
C GLU A 199 -11.90 12.45 -37.27
N GLU A 200 -12.48 13.53 -37.78
CA GLU A 200 -11.76 14.70 -38.23
C GLU A 200 -10.95 15.35 -37.09
N GLN A 201 -11.55 15.51 -35.92
CA GLN A 201 -10.85 16.00 -34.72
C GLN A 201 -9.64 15.12 -34.38
N LEU A 202 -9.83 13.79 -34.34
CA LEU A 202 -8.73 12.86 -34.05
C LEU A 202 -7.62 12.92 -35.09
N ARG A 203 -7.95 13.13 -36.37
CA ARG A 203 -6.95 13.33 -37.43
C ARG A 203 -6.14 14.63 -37.20
N THR A 204 -6.80 15.72 -36.82
CA THR A 204 -6.11 16.99 -36.51
C THR A 204 -5.21 16.87 -35.28
N GLU A 205 -5.67 16.21 -34.21
CA GLU A 205 -4.88 15.95 -33.01
C GLU A 205 -3.64 15.08 -33.33
N LEU A 206 -3.81 14.06 -34.17
CA LEU A 206 -2.71 13.19 -34.59
C LEU A 206 -1.63 13.97 -35.36
N GLU A 207 -2.03 14.82 -36.31
CA GLU A 207 -1.08 15.63 -37.06
C GLU A 207 -0.37 16.66 -36.18
N PHE A 208 -1.08 17.27 -35.23
CA PHE A 208 -0.46 18.14 -34.23
C PHE A 208 0.60 17.40 -33.40
N VAL A 209 0.32 16.18 -32.95
CA VAL A 209 1.26 15.36 -32.19
C VAL A 209 2.48 14.98 -33.04
N LYS A 210 2.27 14.58 -34.30
CA LYS A 210 3.38 14.26 -35.23
C LYS A 210 4.28 15.47 -35.44
N GLN A 211 3.71 16.65 -35.68
CA GLN A 211 4.47 17.89 -35.86
C GLN A 211 5.23 18.26 -34.59
N SER A 212 4.59 18.19 -33.42
CA SER A 212 5.22 18.47 -32.13
C SER A 212 6.40 17.53 -31.85
N PHE A 213 6.22 16.24 -32.13
CA PHE A 213 7.28 15.25 -31.98
C PHE A 213 8.45 15.51 -32.95
N HIS A 214 8.14 15.88 -34.20
CA HIS A 214 9.17 16.24 -35.17
C HIS A 214 9.98 17.46 -34.71
N THR A 215 9.31 18.52 -34.25
CA THR A 215 9.97 19.72 -33.71
C THR A 215 10.84 19.39 -32.50
N TYR A 216 10.35 18.56 -31.58
CA TYR A 216 11.13 18.10 -30.44
C TYR A 216 12.38 17.33 -30.87
N LYS A 217 12.24 16.39 -31.82
CA LYS A 217 13.38 15.63 -32.36
C LYS A 217 14.43 16.54 -32.99
N VAL A 218 14.01 17.54 -33.76
CA VAL A 218 14.91 18.53 -34.37
C VAL A 218 15.60 19.38 -33.31
N ALA A 219 14.86 19.86 -32.30
CA ALA A 219 15.42 20.63 -31.19
C ALA A 219 16.46 19.82 -30.39
N LEU A 220 16.17 18.55 -30.11
CA LEU A 220 17.08 17.64 -29.42
C LEU A 220 18.35 17.42 -30.24
N LYS A 221 18.22 17.19 -31.56
CA LYS A 221 19.37 17.04 -32.45
C LYS A 221 20.22 18.31 -32.46
N LYS A 222 19.60 19.48 -32.53
CA LYS A 222 20.30 20.78 -32.46
C LYS A 222 21.05 20.96 -31.13
N GLU A 223 20.42 20.60 -30.01
CA GLU A 223 21.08 20.67 -28.71
C GLU A 223 22.28 19.72 -28.62
N ASN A 224 22.13 18.50 -29.13
CA ASN A 224 23.18 17.50 -29.12
C ASN A 224 24.35 17.83 -30.04
N ASP A 225 24.06 18.30 -31.26
CA ASP A 225 25.09 18.49 -32.28
C ASP A 225 25.75 19.87 -32.20
N GLU A 226 25.06 20.89 -31.65
CA GLU A 226 25.60 22.26 -31.57
C GLU A 226 25.93 22.70 -30.13
N LYS A 227 25.00 22.55 -29.18
CA LYS A 227 25.17 23.15 -27.84
C LYS A 227 26.08 22.33 -26.93
N LEU A 228 25.93 21.01 -26.91
CA LEU A 228 26.76 20.13 -26.09
C LEU A 228 28.25 20.18 -26.45
N PRO A 229 28.67 20.09 -27.74
CA PRO A 229 30.08 20.18 -28.09
C PRO A 229 30.67 21.58 -27.91
N MET A 230 29.86 22.65 -27.85
CA MET A 230 30.35 24.00 -27.48
C MET A 230 30.55 24.16 -25.98
N LYS A 231 29.67 23.57 -25.15
CA LYS A 231 29.75 23.65 -23.69
C LYS A 231 30.84 22.75 -23.10
N LEU A 232 31.09 21.59 -23.69
CA LEU A 232 32.08 20.63 -23.18
C LEU A 232 33.51 21.22 -23.09
N PRO A 233 34.04 21.94 -24.09
CA PRO A 233 35.32 22.63 -24.00
C PRO A 233 35.35 23.75 -22.96
N GLU A 234 34.24 24.46 -22.76
CA GLU A 234 34.12 25.52 -21.76
C GLU A 234 34.25 24.94 -20.34
N VAL A 235 33.50 23.86 -20.06
CA VAL A 235 33.58 23.11 -18.79
C VAL A 235 34.97 22.52 -18.58
N LEU A 236 35.58 21.95 -19.62
CA LEU A 236 36.95 21.42 -19.52
C LEU A 236 37.97 22.53 -19.24
N ARG A 237 37.79 23.73 -19.81
CA ARG A 237 38.64 24.90 -19.53
C ARG A 237 38.47 25.39 -18.09
N THR A 238 37.25 25.46 -17.57
CA THR A 238 37.02 25.87 -16.18
C THR A 238 37.59 24.85 -15.20
N MET A 239 37.38 23.55 -15.44
CA MET A 239 37.99 22.48 -14.63
C MET A 239 39.53 22.54 -14.65
N LYS A 240 40.14 22.75 -15.82
CA LYS A 240 41.61 22.92 -15.93
C LYS A 240 42.12 24.17 -15.19
N LYS A 241 41.33 25.25 -15.14
CA LYS A 241 41.67 26.46 -14.36
C LYS A 241 41.47 26.30 -12.86
N GLU A 242 40.51 25.48 -12.43
CA GLU A 242 40.21 25.25 -11.02
C GLU A 242 41.13 24.23 -10.36
N GLN A 243 41.59 23.21 -11.09
CA GLN A 243 42.51 22.20 -10.57
C GLN A 243 43.78 22.78 -9.89
N PRO A 244 44.54 23.70 -10.51
CA PRO A 244 45.72 24.27 -9.86
C PRO A 244 45.36 25.06 -8.61
N LYS A 245 44.25 25.82 -8.62
CA LYS A 245 43.78 26.55 -7.42
C LYS A 245 43.44 25.62 -6.28
N LYS A 246 42.72 24.52 -6.55
CA LYS A 246 42.39 23.51 -5.53
C LYS A 246 43.65 22.83 -5.00
N LYS A 247 44.64 22.57 -5.86
CA LYS A 247 45.93 22.01 -5.46
C LYS A 247 46.68 23.00 -4.55
N GLU A 248 46.79 24.26 -4.94
CA GLU A 248 47.43 25.32 -4.14
C GLU A 248 46.74 25.52 -2.79
N ASP A 249 45.41 25.46 -2.73
CA ASP A 249 44.66 25.55 -1.47
C ASP A 249 44.93 24.36 -0.54
N ILE A 250 45.07 23.16 -1.10
CA ILE A 250 45.44 21.96 -0.34
C ILE A 250 46.88 22.09 0.17
N ASP A 251 47.83 22.47 -0.70
CA ASP A 251 49.23 22.65 -0.34
C ASP A 251 49.39 23.72 0.76
N ARG A 252 48.61 24.81 0.69
CA ARG A 252 48.57 25.85 1.72
C ARG A 252 48.05 25.31 3.05
N LYS A 253 46.96 24.55 3.05
CA LYS A 253 46.40 23.94 4.27
C LYS A 253 47.35 22.93 4.90
N ILE A 254 48.04 22.13 4.09
CA ILE A 254 49.08 21.20 4.57
C ILE A 254 50.23 21.99 5.21
N HIS A 255 50.70 23.05 4.54
CA HIS A 255 51.78 23.88 5.08
C HIS A 255 51.38 24.55 6.40
N GLU A 256 50.17 25.10 6.49
CA GLU A 256 49.64 25.69 7.73
C GLU A 256 49.53 24.65 8.86
N ALA A 257 49.02 23.45 8.56
CA ALA A 257 48.95 22.36 9.52
C ALA A 257 50.34 21.95 10.05
N VAL A 258 51.32 21.80 9.14
CA VAL A 258 52.72 21.49 9.51
C VAL A 258 53.34 22.60 10.37
N MET A 259 53.09 23.87 10.04
CA MET A 259 53.62 24.99 10.81
C MET A 259 52.98 25.09 12.20
N ASN A 260 51.68 24.80 12.32
CA ASN A 260 50.99 24.73 13.60
C ASN A 260 51.49 23.54 14.44
N GLU A 261 51.70 22.38 13.83
CA GLU A 261 52.28 21.22 14.51
C GLU A 261 53.70 21.50 15.00
N ARG A 262 54.54 22.14 14.17
CA ARG A 262 55.89 22.59 14.56
C ARG A 262 55.86 23.54 15.75
N LYS A 263 54.96 24.52 15.76
CA LYS A 263 54.77 25.43 16.91
C LYS A 263 54.33 24.67 18.16
N ASN A 264 53.40 23.74 18.04
CA ASN A 264 52.92 22.93 19.16
C ASN A 264 53.99 21.98 19.72
N ILE A 265 54.84 21.41 18.85
CA ILE A 265 55.98 20.59 19.27
C ILE A 265 57.01 21.48 19.98
N SER A 266 57.38 22.61 19.40
CA SER A 266 58.32 23.56 20.01
C SER A 266 57.84 24.06 21.37
N PHE A 267 56.54 24.36 21.51
CA PHE A 267 55.95 24.75 22.80
C PHE A 267 56.01 23.63 23.84
N ARG A 268 55.70 22.38 23.46
CA ARG A 268 55.82 21.22 24.35
C ARG A 268 57.25 20.98 24.79
N GLN A 269 58.20 21.02 23.85
CA GLN A 269 59.63 20.89 24.14
C GLN A 269 60.13 21.98 25.08
N GLN A 270 59.69 23.23 24.88
CA GLN A 270 60.04 24.34 25.77
C GLN A 270 59.51 24.10 27.20
N ASN A 271 58.26 23.65 27.33
CA ASN A 271 57.69 23.32 28.64
C ASN A 271 58.42 22.14 29.32
N GLU A 272 58.78 21.10 28.57
CA GLU A 272 59.56 19.97 29.08
C GLU A 272 60.94 20.42 29.57
N ILE A 273 61.62 21.29 28.81
CA ILE A 273 62.92 21.87 29.22
C ILE A 273 62.76 22.68 30.51
N GLU A 274 61.73 23.51 30.63
CA GLU A 274 61.46 24.31 31.83
C GLU A 274 61.15 23.42 33.04
N GLU A 275 60.42 22.33 32.85
CA GLU A 275 60.14 21.36 33.91
C GLU A 275 61.41 20.64 34.38
N ILE A 276 62.25 20.18 33.45
CA ILE A 276 63.55 19.55 33.75
C ILE A 276 64.45 20.54 34.49
N GLN A 277 64.52 21.80 34.05
CA GLN A 277 65.29 22.84 34.73
C GLN A 277 64.81 23.07 36.16
N LYS A 278 63.50 23.07 36.38
CA LYS A 278 62.91 23.20 37.72
C LYS A 278 63.22 21.99 38.61
N GLN A 279 63.22 20.77 38.05
CA GLN A 279 63.61 19.56 38.76
C GLN A 279 65.09 19.57 39.13
N HIS A 280 65.98 19.87 38.18
CA HIS A 280 67.42 20.01 38.43
C HIS A 280 67.72 21.09 39.47
N LYS A 281 67.01 22.23 39.44
CA LYS A 281 67.17 23.27 40.47
C LYS A 281 66.83 22.75 41.86
N LYS A 282 65.72 22.02 42.01
CA LYS A 282 65.35 21.38 43.29
C LYS A 282 66.38 20.35 43.73
N GLU A 283 66.88 19.53 42.80
CA GLU A 283 67.92 18.54 43.09
C GLU A 283 69.23 19.21 43.57
N ILE A 284 69.66 20.27 42.89
CA ILE A 284 70.82 21.07 43.31
C ILE A 284 70.59 21.66 44.70
N GLU A 285 69.42 22.24 44.98
CA GLU A 285 69.09 22.77 46.31
C GLU A 285 69.14 21.66 47.39
N THR A 286 68.65 20.46 47.09
CA THR A 286 68.74 19.32 48.02
C THR A 286 70.18 18.86 48.23
N LEU A 287 70.99 18.76 47.17
CA LEU A 287 72.41 18.38 47.26
C LEU A 287 73.21 19.43 48.02
N GLN A 288 72.95 20.72 47.80
CA GLN A 288 73.57 21.80 48.56
C GLN A 288 73.24 21.70 50.04
N LYS A 289 71.98 21.40 50.38
CA LYS A 289 71.58 21.16 51.77
C LYS A 289 72.30 19.97 52.38
N THR A 290 72.33 18.82 51.70
CA THR A 290 73.02 17.63 52.23
C THR A 290 74.53 17.85 52.35
N VAL A 291 75.14 18.60 51.43
CA VAL A 291 76.55 18.96 51.51
C VAL A 291 76.80 19.91 52.68
N ALA A 292 75.93 20.89 52.92
CA ALA A 292 76.03 21.77 54.07
C ALA A 292 75.88 20.99 55.40
N ASP A 293 74.90 20.09 55.49
CA ASP A 293 74.71 19.21 56.64
C ASP A 293 75.95 18.32 56.87
N THR A 294 76.49 17.73 55.79
CA THR A 294 77.72 16.90 55.86
C THR A 294 78.95 17.72 56.26
N ALA A 295 79.04 19.00 55.86
CA ALA A 295 80.11 19.88 56.27
C ALA A 295 80.06 20.19 57.77
N VAL A 296 78.85 20.42 58.32
CA VAL A 296 78.63 20.57 59.76
C VAL A 296 79.03 19.28 60.50
N ASP A 297 78.60 18.12 60.01
CA ASP A 297 78.97 16.83 60.60
C ASP A 297 80.50 16.62 60.57
N ARG A 298 81.16 17.03 59.48
CA ARG A 298 82.63 16.97 59.37
C ARG A 298 83.30 17.88 60.40
N GLU A 299 82.86 19.12 60.55
CA GLU A 299 83.40 20.03 61.58
C GLU A 299 83.19 19.45 62.99
N HIS A 300 82.04 18.84 63.25
CA HIS A 300 81.77 18.17 64.52
C HIS A 300 82.74 17.00 64.76
N ILE A 301 82.95 16.13 63.76
CA ILE A 301 83.92 15.02 63.81
C ILE A 301 85.35 15.54 63.99
N GLU A 302 85.74 16.60 63.29
CA GLU A 302 87.07 17.22 63.45
C GLU A 302 87.25 17.78 64.87
N SER A 303 86.21 18.39 65.47
CA SER A 303 86.24 18.84 66.86
C SER A 303 86.39 17.66 67.84
N LEU A 304 85.63 16.58 67.62
CA LEU A 304 85.71 15.35 68.42
C LEU A 304 87.10 14.71 68.30
N SER A 305 87.67 14.72 67.10
CA SER A 305 89.03 14.21 66.84
C SER A 305 90.09 15.02 67.59
N LYS A 306 90.00 16.36 67.59
CA LYS A 306 90.88 17.24 68.38
C LYS A 306 90.75 16.99 69.89
N ASN A 307 89.52 16.82 70.38
CA ASN A 307 89.28 16.47 71.79
C ASN A 307 89.87 15.08 72.12
N LEU A 308 89.71 14.11 71.23
CA LEU A 308 90.28 12.77 71.38
C LEU A 308 91.82 12.79 71.39
N THR A 309 92.46 13.59 70.54
CA THR A 309 93.92 13.72 70.56
C THR A 309 94.42 14.44 71.81
N SER A 310 93.72 15.46 72.30
CA SER A 310 94.02 16.13 73.58
C SER A 310 93.93 15.15 74.75
N THR A 311 92.80 14.44 74.89
CA THR A 311 92.63 13.43 75.95
C THR A 311 93.65 12.30 75.86
N LYS A 312 94.05 11.88 74.64
CA LYS A 312 95.11 10.90 74.44
C LYS A 312 96.47 11.43 74.92
N LEU A 313 96.77 12.70 74.70
CA LEU A 313 98.00 13.34 75.18
C LEU A 313 97.99 13.45 76.71
N GLU A 314 96.89 13.88 77.31
CA GLU A 314 96.69 13.88 78.77
C GLU A 314 96.84 12.47 79.38
N LEU A 315 96.35 11.43 78.68
CA LEU A 315 96.53 10.05 79.08
C LEU A 315 98.00 9.60 79.05
N VAL A 316 98.77 10.05 78.06
CA VAL A 316 100.22 9.78 78.00
C VAL A 316 100.94 10.49 79.14
N GLU A 317 100.66 11.76 79.37
CA GLU A 317 101.26 12.51 80.48
C GLU A 317 100.94 11.89 81.84
N THR A 318 99.68 11.50 82.07
CA THR A 318 99.27 10.85 83.31
C THR A 318 99.92 9.48 83.48
N LYS A 319 100.07 8.70 82.41
CA LYS A 319 100.87 7.47 82.40
C LYS A 319 102.33 7.74 82.75
N GLU A 320 102.97 8.75 82.17
CA GLU A 320 104.35 9.13 82.51
C GLU A 320 104.49 9.56 83.97
N ARG A 321 103.55 10.36 84.48
CA ARG A 321 103.49 10.74 85.90
C ARG A 321 103.35 9.50 86.79
N ALA A 322 102.48 8.56 86.43
CA ALA A 322 102.31 7.30 87.15
C ALA A 322 103.58 6.45 87.14
N VAL A 323 104.29 6.36 86.00
CA VAL A 323 105.58 5.66 85.90
C VAL A 323 106.63 6.34 86.78
N LYS A 324 106.75 7.67 86.75
CA LYS A 324 107.67 8.43 87.62
C LYS A 324 107.35 8.24 89.11
N LEU A 325 106.07 8.17 89.46
CA LEU A 325 105.65 7.87 90.84
C LEU A 325 105.99 6.42 91.21
N ALA A 326 105.79 5.46 90.31
CA ALA A 326 106.15 4.07 90.52
C ALA A 326 107.66 3.88 90.69
N THR A 327 108.49 4.57 89.90
CA THR A 327 109.96 4.53 90.09
C THR A 327 110.37 5.16 91.41
N LYS A 328 109.83 6.34 91.76
CA LYS A 328 110.08 6.96 93.08
C LYS A 328 109.66 6.06 94.24
N LEU A 329 108.50 5.41 94.13
CA LEU A 329 108.02 4.44 95.12
C LEU A 329 109.00 3.27 95.24
N ASN A 330 109.52 2.78 94.11
CA ASN A 330 110.51 1.71 94.09
C ASN A 330 111.86 2.15 94.69
N ASP A 331 112.34 3.35 94.39
CA ASP A 331 113.56 3.91 94.97
C ASP A 331 113.42 4.08 96.49
N LEU A 332 112.28 4.62 96.95
CA LEU A 332 111.96 4.71 98.38
C LEU A 332 111.88 3.32 99.02
N LYS A 333 111.34 2.33 98.33
CA LYS A 333 111.33 0.94 98.80
C LYS A 333 112.74 0.35 98.90
N ILE A 334 113.63 0.63 97.95
CA ILE A 334 115.04 0.25 98.01
C ILE A 334 115.73 0.92 99.20
N GLN A 335 115.59 2.25 99.35
CA GLN A 335 116.13 3.00 100.48
C GLN A 335 115.60 2.51 101.82
N HIS A 336 114.31 2.17 101.90
CA HIS A 336 113.71 1.58 103.09
C HIS A 336 114.31 0.21 103.42
N ASN A 337 114.51 -0.65 102.42
CA ASN A 337 115.17 -1.94 102.61
C ASN A 337 116.64 -1.78 103.03
N GLU A 338 117.34 -0.78 102.48
CA GLU A 338 118.73 -0.49 102.81
C GLU A 338 118.86 0.06 104.24
N THR A 339 117.97 0.97 104.66
CA THR A 339 117.89 1.42 106.06
C THR A 339 117.51 0.28 107.01
N ILE A 340 116.61 -0.64 106.61
CA ILE A 340 116.35 -1.87 107.37
C ILE A 340 117.63 -2.73 107.47
N ARG A 341 118.39 -2.89 106.38
CA ARG A 341 119.65 -3.65 106.38
C ARG A 341 120.70 -3.01 107.30
N GLU A 342 120.92 -1.70 107.17
CA GLU A 342 121.83 -0.93 108.01
C GLU A 342 121.43 -0.98 109.49
N PHE A 343 120.14 -0.85 109.78
CA PHE A 343 119.60 -1.00 111.13
C PHE A 343 119.87 -2.40 111.68
N ASN A 344 119.67 -3.44 110.86
CA ASN A 344 119.96 -4.83 111.25
C ASN A 344 121.47 -5.08 111.45
N GLU A 345 122.33 -4.52 110.60
CA GLU A 345 123.79 -4.57 110.78
C GLU A 345 124.22 -3.84 112.06
N TYR A 346 123.68 -2.65 112.32
CA TYR A 346 123.94 -1.91 113.55
C TYR A 346 123.49 -2.72 114.77
N ARG A 347 122.31 -3.35 114.70
CA ARG A 347 121.80 -4.25 115.74
C ARG A 347 122.74 -5.45 115.96
N LEU A 348 123.29 -6.04 114.90
CA LEU A 348 124.25 -7.13 114.98
C LEU A 348 125.59 -6.67 115.59
N ARG A 349 126.17 -5.55 115.14
CA ARG A 349 127.42 -4.99 115.70
C ARG A 349 127.26 -4.57 117.16
N SER A 350 126.10 -4.03 117.52
CA SER A 350 125.76 -3.72 118.92
C SER A 350 125.73 -4.99 119.77
N ASN A 351 125.19 -6.09 119.24
CA ASN A 351 125.15 -7.38 119.94
C ASN A 351 126.52 -8.07 120.00
N GLU A 352 127.41 -7.84 119.03
CA GLU A 352 128.80 -8.33 119.04
C GLU A 352 129.67 -7.57 120.05
N LYS A 353 129.50 -6.25 120.18
CA LYS A 353 130.21 -5.45 121.20
C LYS A 353 129.82 -5.80 122.64
N THR A 354 128.66 -6.43 122.85
CA THR A 354 128.27 -6.96 124.17
C THR A 354 128.81 -8.37 124.46
N LYS A 355 129.58 -8.99 123.55
CA LYS A 355 129.93 -10.42 123.63
C LYS A 355 131.43 -10.78 123.71
N GLN A 356 132.35 -9.84 123.82
CA GLN A 356 133.73 -10.19 124.19
C GLN A 356 134.24 -9.36 125.38
N PRO A 357 134.21 -9.94 126.59
CA PRO A 357 134.87 -9.43 127.79
C PRO A 357 136.39 -9.55 127.77
#